data_AF-G5J9I7-F1
#
_entry.id   AF-G5J9I7-F1
#
_cell.length_a   1.000
_cell.length_b   1.000
_cell.length_c   1.000
_cell.angle_alpha   90.00
_cell.angle_beta   90.00
_cell.angle_gamma   90.00
#
_symmetry.space_group_name_H-M   'P 1'
#
loop_
_entity.id
_entity.type
_entity.pdbx_description
1 polymer ?
#
loop_
_entity_poly.entity_id
_entity_poly.type
_entity_poly.pdbx_seq_one_letter_code
_entity_poly.pdbx_strand_id
1 'polypeptide(L)'
;MTISLPINVYKNESIDISSFGPISLVVIQPTPFCNLDCDYCYLPNRNLKKRLSLDLIEPIFKTIFTSPFVGDFLDICWHAGEPLAVPISYYQEMFKRIEIADKKYNHKQVPIYHSIQTNGILINQAWCDFF
;
A
#
# COMPACT_ATOMS: atom_id res chain seq x y z
N MET A 1 -51.91 -12.47 26.17
CA MET A 1 -50.90 -13.36 25.56
C MET A 1 -49.68 -12.48 25.31
N THR A 2 -48.76 -12.44 26.26
CA THR A 2 -47.60 -11.54 26.23
C THR A 2 -46.42 -12.36 25.74
N ILE A 3 -45.90 -12.05 24.56
CA ILE A 3 -44.71 -12.73 24.01
C ILE A 3 -43.49 -12.00 24.56
N SER A 4 -42.86 -12.59 25.57
CA SER A 4 -41.54 -12.19 26.05
C SER A 4 -40.51 -12.66 25.04
N LEU A 5 -39.95 -11.75 24.24
CA LEU A 5 -38.76 -12.05 23.44
C LEU A 5 -37.55 -12.16 24.41
N PRO A 6 -36.72 -13.21 24.31
CA PRO A 6 -35.48 -13.25 25.06
C PRO A 6 -34.57 -12.15 24.51
N ILE A 7 -34.24 -11.18 25.37
CA ILE A 7 -33.15 -10.23 25.16
C ILE A 7 -31.89 -11.08 25.09
N ASN A 8 -31.48 -11.48 23.89
CA ASN A 8 -30.22 -12.18 23.72
C ASN A 8 -29.11 -11.15 23.93
N VAL A 9 -28.52 -11.25 25.11
CA VAL A 9 -27.38 -10.48 25.59
C VAL A 9 -26.28 -10.63 24.55
N TYR A 10 -26.02 -9.57 23.78
CA TYR A 10 -24.77 -9.43 23.06
C TYR A 10 -23.66 -9.52 24.11
N LYS A 11 -23.04 -10.70 24.22
CA LYS A 11 -21.82 -10.87 25.01
C LYS A 11 -20.82 -9.88 24.46
N ASN A 12 -20.41 -8.94 25.31
CA ASN A 12 -19.26 -8.08 25.11
C ASN A 12 -18.00 -8.96 25.21
N GLU A 13 -17.76 -9.80 24.22
CA GLU A 13 -16.47 -10.47 24.06
C GLU A 13 -15.50 -9.39 23.54
N SER A 14 -14.70 -8.85 24.46
CA SER A 14 -13.62 -7.93 24.12
C SER A 14 -12.70 -8.63 23.11
N ILE A 15 -12.63 -8.09 21.89
CA ILE A 15 -11.75 -8.61 20.85
C ILE A 15 -10.31 -8.47 21.34
N ASP A 16 -9.58 -9.59 21.44
CA ASP A 16 -8.15 -9.58 21.71
C ASP A 16 -7.41 -9.07 20.47
N ILE A 17 -7.01 -7.80 20.50
CA ILE A 17 -6.35 -7.18 19.35
C ILE A 17 -4.92 -7.71 19.14
N SER A 18 -4.33 -8.39 20.13
CA SER A 18 -2.96 -8.90 20.03
C SER A 18 -2.82 -10.01 18.98
N SER A 19 -3.92 -10.60 18.52
CA SER A 19 -3.93 -11.61 17.45
C SER A 19 -3.96 -11.04 16.03
N PHE A 20 -4.06 -9.72 15.84
CA PHE A 20 -4.06 -9.10 14.50
C PHE A 20 -2.66 -8.64 14.07
N GLY A 21 -2.45 -8.64 12.75
CA GLY A 21 -1.16 -8.31 12.14
C GLY A 21 -0.27 -9.55 11.98
N PRO A 22 1.05 -9.35 11.78
CA PRO A 22 1.70 -8.06 11.56
C PRO A 22 1.36 -7.45 10.19
N ILE A 23 1.45 -6.12 10.10
CA ILE A 23 1.53 -5.41 8.83
C ILE A 23 2.97 -5.54 8.34
N SER A 24 3.18 -6.44 7.40
CA SER A 24 4.49 -6.67 6.75
C SER A 24 4.50 -6.32 5.27
N LEU A 25 3.33 -6.03 4.68
CA LEU A 25 3.18 -5.68 3.27
C LEU A 25 2.19 -4.53 3.13
N VAL A 26 2.58 -3.51 2.38
CA VAL A 26 1.67 -2.48 1.86
C VAL A 26 1.75 -2.50 0.34
N VAL A 27 0.58 -2.65 -0.32
CA VAL A 27 0.49 -2.56 -1.78
C VAL A 27 0.11 -1.14 -2.14
N ILE A 28 1.01 -0.41 -2.80
CA ILE A 28 0.77 0.95 -3.27
C ILE A 28 0.49 0.92 -4.77
N GLN A 29 -0.64 1.52 -5.15
CA GLN A 29 -1.08 1.62 -6.54
C GLN A 29 -0.81 3.01 -7.08
N PRO A 30 0.30 3.24 -7.81
CA PRO A 30 0.68 4.58 -8.26
C PRO A 30 -0.26 5.08 -9.36
N THR A 31 -0.87 4.19 -10.14
CA THR A 31 -1.84 4.52 -11.19
C THR A 31 -2.70 3.29 -11.51
N PRO A 32 -3.96 3.43 -11.95
CA PRO A 32 -4.68 2.33 -12.58
C PRO A 32 -4.28 2.13 -14.05
N PHE A 33 -3.56 3.09 -14.66
CA PHE A 33 -3.22 3.03 -16.08
C PHE A 33 -2.28 1.86 -16.40
N CYS A 34 -2.60 1.08 -17.43
CA CYS A 34 -1.72 0.08 -18.01
C CYS A 34 -1.54 0.35 -19.51
N ASN A 35 -0.34 0.12 -20.03
CA ASN A 35 -0.04 0.21 -21.46
C ASN A 35 -0.38 -1.08 -22.24
N LEU A 36 -0.85 -2.12 -21.55
CA LEU A 36 -1.40 -3.35 -22.13
C LEU A 36 -2.91 -3.43 -21.89
N ASP A 37 -3.58 -4.20 -22.74
CA ASP A 37 -5.04 -4.40 -22.72
C ASP A 37 -5.41 -5.87 -22.48
N CYS A 38 -4.80 -6.51 -21.48
CA CYS A 38 -5.00 -7.95 -21.25
C CYS A 38 -6.49 -8.29 -21.01
N ASP A 39 -7.02 -9.28 -21.76
CA ASP A 39 -8.44 -9.68 -21.70
C ASP A 39 -8.88 -10.18 -20.32
N TYR A 40 -7.93 -10.71 -19.55
CA TYR A 40 -8.15 -11.25 -18.20
C TYR A 40 -7.79 -10.25 -17.08
N CYS A 41 -7.48 -8.99 -17.39
CA CYS A 41 -7.11 -8.01 -16.38
C CYS A 41 -8.32 -7.62 -15.52
N TYR A 42 -8.24 -7.90 -14.22
CA TYR A 42 -9.32 -7.61 -13.26
C TYR A 42 -9.48 -6.11 -12.95
N LEU A 43 -8.46 -5.28 -13.24
CA LEU A 43 -8.42 -3.88 -12.81
C LEU A 43 -9.32 -3.01 -13.70
N PRO A 44 -10.38 -2.39 -13.14
CA PRO A 44 -11.25 -1.52 -13.92
C PRO A 44 -10.55 -0.20 -14.25
N ASN A 45 -11.04 0.51 -15.28
CA ASN A 45 -10.60 1.85 -15.64
C ASN A 45 -9.09 1.97 -15.97
N ARG A 46 -8.49 0.93 -16.56
CA ARG A 46 -7.07 0.85 -16.93
C ARG A 46 -6.55 1.87 -17.95
N ASN A 47 -7.43 2.72 -18.47
CA ASN A 47 -7.08 3.82 -19.36
C ASN A 47 -6.89 5.16 -18.62
N LEU A 48 -7.22 5.22 -17.33
CA LEU A 48 -7.12 6.45 -16.53
C LEU A 48 -5.67 6.70 -16.09
N LYS A 49 -5.03 7.71 -16.67
CA LYS A 49 -3.66 8.15 -16.30
C LYS A 49 -3.59 8.97 -15.00
N LYS A 50 -4.56 8.80 -14.10
CA LYS A 50 -4.53 9.41 -12.77
C LYS A 50 -3.41 8.77 -11.94
N ARG A 51 -2.80 9.55 -11.06
CA ARG A 51 -1.75 9.08 -10.16
C ARG A 51 -2.20 9.22 -8.71
N LEU A 52 -1.67 8.36 -7.84
CA LEU A 52 -1.80 8.55 -6.39
C LEU A 52 -1.30 9.95 -6.02
N SER A 53 -2.04 10.68 -5.19
CA SER A 53 -1.55 11.98 -4.73
C SER A 53 -0.33 11.79 -3.84
N LEU A 54 0.74 12.54 -4.09
CA LEU A 54 1.96 12.51 -3.28
C LEU A 54 1.73 13.00 -1.85
N ASP A 55 0.65 13.76 -1.61
CA ASP A 55 0.27 14.23 -0.27
C ASP A 55 -0.34 13.12 0.59
N LEU A 56 -0.69 11.97 -0.01
CA LEU A 56 -1.15 10.80 0.74
C LEU A 56 0.01 9.95 1.28
N ILE A 57 1.25 10.18 0.86
CA ILE A 57 2.40 9.39 1.32
C ILE A 57 2.61 9.55 2.82
N GLU A 58 2.67 10.79 3.33
CA GLU A 58 2.84 11.03 4.76
C GLU A 58 1.74 10.37 5.63
N PRO A 59 0.44 10.55 5.38
CA PRO A 59 -0.59 9.91 6.20
C PRO A 59 -0.58 8.37 6.09
N ILE A 60 -0.29 7.78 4.92
CA ILE A 60 -0.17 6.32 4.77
C ILE A 60 0.92 5.78 5.71
N PHE A 61 2.14 6.31 5.62
CA PHE A 61 3.27 5.80 6.38
C PHE A 61 3.21 6.17 7.86
N LYS A 62 2.65 7.33 8.21
CA LYS A 62 2.30 7.66 9.59
C LYS A 62 1.38 6.59 10.19
N THR A 63 0.28 6.25 9.51
CA THR A 63 -0.67 5.25 10.00
C THR A 63 -0.01 3.88 10.17
N ILE A 64 0.84 3.46 9.23
CA ILE A 64 1.56 2.18 9.34
C ILE A 64 2.52 2.19 10.53
N PHE A 65 3.44 3.16 10.61
CA PHE A 65 4.50 3.13 11.63
C PHE A 65 4.01 3.39 13.06
N THR A 66 2.90 4.12 13.21
CA THR A 66 2.27 4.34 14.52
C THR A 66 1.27 3.23 14.89
N SER A 67 1.00 2.29 13.98
CA SER A 67 0.12 1.16 14.25
C SER A 67 0.72 0.22 15.29
N PRO A 68 -0.08 -0.33 16.23
CA PRO A 68 0.38 -1.41 17.09
C PRO A 68 0.72 -2.68 16.30
N PHE A 69 0.24 -2.80 15.06
CA PHE A 69 0.36 -3.98 14.23
C PHE A 69 1.56 -3.96 13.28
N VAL A 70 2.38 -2.91 13.23
CA VAL A 70 3.56 -2.91 12.34
C VAL A 70 4.50 -4.05 12.71
N GLY A 71 4.89 -4.84 11.71
CA GLY A 71 5.77 -5.99 11.88
C GLY A 71 7.24 -5.63 12.04
N ASP A 72 8.08 -6.66 12.05
CA ASP A 72 9.54 -6.52 12.15
C ASP A 72 10.17 -5.95 10.87
N PHE A 73 9.44 -5.96 9.76
CA PHE A 73 9.80 -5.33 8.49
C PHE A 73 8.53 -4.87 7.76
N LEU A 74 8.70 -4.00 6.76
CA LEU A 74 7.65 -3.55 5.86
C LEU A 74 8.12 -3.68 4.40
N ASP A 75 7.47 -4.51 3.61
CA ASP A 75 7.61 -4.50 2.15
C ASP A 75 6.59 -3.55 1.51
N ILE A 76 7.07 -2.63 0.69
CA ILE A 76 6.25 -1.73 -0.13
C ILE A 76 6.21 -2.32 -1.53
N CYS A 77 5.08 -2.92 -1.88
CA CYS A 77 4.87 -3.47 -3.22
C CYS A 77 4.21 -2.43 -4.14
N TRP A 78 4.95 -1.98 -5.15
CA TRP A 78 4.47 -1.14 -6.24
C TRP A 78 3.70 -2.00 -7.25
N HIS A 79 2.39 -1.79 -7.35
CA HIS A 79 1.51 -2.67 -8.14
C HIS A 79 0.33 -1.90 -8.78
N ALA A 80 -0.47 -2.59 -9.58
CA ALA A 80 -1.64 -2.13 -10.32
C ALA A 80 -1.32 -1.19 -11.49
N GLY A 81 -2.19 -1.24 -12.50
CA GLY A 81 -1.91 -0.68 -13.82
C GLY A 81 -0.62 -1.29 -14.38
N GLU A 82 0.23 -0.44 -14.93
CA GLU A 82 1.64 -0.70 -15.13
C GLU A 82 2.45 0.33 -14.33
N PRO A 83 3.07 -0.05 -13.20
CA PRO A 83 3.83 0.88 -12.38
C PRO A 83 4.95 1.61 -13.14
N LEU A 84 5.64 0.95 -14.08
CA LEU A 84 6.72 1.58 -14.87
C LEU A 84 6.20 2.56 -15.94
N ALA A 85 4.87 2.65 -16.14
CA ALA A 85 4.27 3.68 -16.99
C ALA A 85 4.22 5.05 -16.30
N VAL A 86 4.48 5.09 -14.99
CA VAL A 86 4.64 6.32 -14.23
C VAL A 86 6.09 6.80 -14.30
N PRO A 87 6.37 8.09 -14.60
CA PRO A 87 7.75 8.56 -14.78
C PRO A 87 8.64 8.35 -13.55
N ILE A 88 9.93 8.06 -13.75
CA ILE A 88 10.93 7.92 -12.68
C ILE A 88 10.94 9.13 -11.73
N SER A 89 10.78 10.36 -12.26
CA SER A 89 10.75 11.58 -11.44
C SER A 89 9.62 11.60 -10.41
N TYR A 90 8.52 10.91 -10.68
CA TYR A 90 7.44 10.73 -9.71
C TYR A 90 7.84 9.78 -8.59
N TYR A 91 8.53 8.68 -8.88
CA TYR A 91 9.06 7.76 -7.87
C TYR A 91 10.16 8.40 -7.03
N GLN A 92 11.04 9.21 -7.62
CA GLN A 92 12.04 9.99 -6.88
C GLN A 92 11.40 10.87 -5.80
N GLU A 93 10.37 11.63 -6.15
CA GLU A 93 9.64 12.47 -5.18
C GLU A 93 8.86 11.61 -4.17
N MET A 94 8.30 10.49 -4.59
CA MET A 94 7.61 9.57 -3.69
C MET A 94 8.55 8.95 -2.65
N PHE A 95 9.71 8.42 -3.08
CA PHE A 95 10.70 7.81 -2.19
C PHE A 95 11.27 8.84 -1.22
N LYS A 96 11.52 10.07 -1.68
CA LYS A 96 11.90 11.18 -0.80
C LYS A 96 10.85 11.44 0.29
N ARG A 97 9.56 11.40 -0.03
CA ARG A 97 8.48 11.57 0.96
C ARG A 97 8.37 10.39 1.91
N ILE A 98 8.60 9.17 1.43
CA ILE A 98 8.67 7.96 2.26
C ILE A 98 9.82 8.09 3.26
N GLU A 99 11.01 8.50 2.80
CA GLU A 99 12.18 8.71 3.67
C GLU A 99 11.92 9.77 4.76
N ILE A 100 11.23 10.86 4.42
CA ILE A 100 10.81 11.88 5.40
C ILE A 100 9.84 11.29 6.42
N ALA A 101 8.85 10.51 5.98
CA ALA A 101 7.86 9.89 6.87
C ALA A 101 8.50 8.80 7.76
N ASP A 102 9.42 8.01 7.21
CA ASP A 102 10.22 7.02 7.92
C ASP A 102 10.98 7.67 9.09
N LYS A 103 11.79 8.70 8.81
CA LYS A 103 12.52 9.45 9.83
C LYS A 103 11.62 10.06 10.91
N LYS A 104 10.40 10.45 10.54
CA LYS A 104 9.46 11.15 11.43
C LYS A 104 8.64 10.20 12.30
N TYR A 105 8.27 9.02 11.79
CA TYR A 105 7.27 8.15 12.43
C TYR A 105 7.77 6.73 12.73
N ASN A 106 8.81 6.22 12.08
CA ASN A 106 9.33 4.87 12.27
C ASN A 106 10.24 4.76 13.51
N HIS A 107 9.68 5.00 14.69
CA HIS A 107 10.44 4.95 15.96
C HIS A 107 10.95 3.54 16.31
N LYS A 108 10.32 2.51 15.75
CA LYS A 108 10.72 1.10 15.91
C LYS A 108 11.85 0.70 14.96
N GLN A 109 12.28 1.57 14.04
CA GLN A 109 13.33 1.30 13.05
C GLN A 109 13.03 0.05 12.20
N VAL A 110 11.76 -0.12 11.83
CA VAL A 110 11.29 -1.21 10.97
C VAL A 110 11.98 -1.09 9.61
N PRO A 111 12.76 -2.08 9.15
CA PRO A 111 13.37 -2.05 7.82
C PRO A 111 12.31 -1.99 6.74
N ILE A 112 12.54 -1.12 5.75
CA ILE A 112 11.68 -0.95 4.59
C ILE A 112 12.32 -1.64 3.39
N TYR A 113 11.55 -2.50 2.74
CA TYR A 113 11.89 -3.09 1.45
C TYR A 113 10.96 -2.55 0.37
N HIS A 114 11.43 -2.53 -0.86
CA HIS A 114 10.63 -2.17 -2.01
C HIS A 114 10.60 -3.33 -2.99
N SER A 115 9.39 -3.71 -3.42
CA SER A 115 9.15 -4.67 -4.47
C SER A 115 8.29 -4.03 -5.55
N ILE A 116 8.44 -4.48 -6.80
CA ILE A 116 7.62 -3.98 -7.92
C ILE A 116 7.08 -5.14 -8.74
N GLN A 117 5.79 -5.05 -9.07
CA GLN A 117 5.15 -5.98 -9.99
C GLN A 117 4.86 -5.25 -11.31
N THR A 118 5.57 -5.62 -12.37
CA THR A 118 5.50 -5.00 -13.71
C THR A 118 5.20 -6.07 -14.77
N ASN A 119 4.57 -5.65 -15.87
CA ASN A 119 4.45 -6.46 -17.09
C ASN A 119 5.78 -6.60 -17.87
N GLY A 120 6.81 -5.85 -17.47
CA GLY A 120 8.18 -5.96 -17.97
C GLY A 120 8.47 -5.21 -19.28
N ILE A 121 7.47 -4.73 -20.02
CA ILE A 121 7.70 -4.19 -21.37
C ILE A 121 8.29 -2.78 -21.39
N LEU A 122 8.27 -2.09 -20.25
CA LEU A 122 8.85 -0.74 -20.08
C LEU A 122 10.23 -0.77 -19.41
N ILE A 123 10.75 -1.95 -19.05
CA ILE A 123 12.10 -2.07 -18.48
C ILE A 123 13.12 -1.62 -19.53
N ASN A 124 13.97 -0.68 -19.13
CA ASN A 124 15.07 -0.14 -19.91
C ASN A 124 16.21 0.26 -18.97
N GLN A 125 17.33 0.74 -19.53
CA GLN A 125 18.51 1.09 -18.72
C GLN A 125 18.21 2.13 -17.64
N ALA A 126 17.37 3.14 -17.93
CA ALA A 126 17.04 4.16 -16.96
C ALA A 126 16.26 3.59 -15.74
N TRP A 127 15.42 2.57 -15.96
CA TRP A 127 14.78 1.84 -14.87
C TRP A 127 15.76 0.93 -14.13
N CYS A 128 16.67 0.26 -14.83
CA CYS A 128 17.71 -0.57 -14.21
C CYS A 128 18.67 0.26 -13.34
N ASP A 129 19.00 1.50 -13.75
CA ASP A 129 19.86 2.40 -12.99
C ASP A 129 19.14 3.03 -11.78
N PHE A 130 17.80 3.03 -11.81
CA PHE A 130 16.98 3.60 -10.74
C PHE A 130 16.73 2.63 -9.59
N PHE A 131 16.67 1.32 -9.86
CA PHE A 131 16.52 0.27 -8.85
C PHE A 131 17.86 -0.13 -8.24
#